data_AF-A0A522SC75-F1
#
_entry.id   AF-A0A522SC75-F1
#
_cell.length_a   1.000
_cell.length_b   1.000
_cell.length_c   1.000
_cell.angle_alpha   90.00
_cell.angle_beta   90.00
_cell.angle_gamma   90.00
#
_symmetry.space_group_name_H-M   'P 1'
#
loop_
_entity.id
_entity.type
_entity.pdbx_description
1 polymer ?
#
loop_
_entity_poly.entity_id
_entity_poly.type
_entity_poly.pdbx_seq_one_letter_code
_entity_poly.pdbx_strand_id
1 'polypeptide(L)' 'MPMTRKEVTSVLGPVDEATIAEIISTGATVEELREAWAWAFGDEALMSAGRPLPGTRVGELIALLEPEPTEE' A
#
# COMPACT_ATOMS: atom_id res chain seq x y z
N MET A 1 15.88 -2.82 4.79
CA MET A 1 16.27 -2.50 3.40
C MET A 1 15.03 -1.96 2.70
N PRO A 2 15.16 -0.94 1.85
CA PRO A 2 14.04 -0.51 1.01
C PRO A 2 13.64 -1.66 0.08
N MET A 3 12.34 -1.80 -0.16
CA MET A 3 11.83 -2.87 -1.02
C MET A 3 12.28 -2.71 -2.47
N THR A 4 12.38 -3.82 -3.19
CA THR A 4 12.77 -3.87 -4.60
C THR A 4 11.57 -3.94 -5.52
N ARG A 5 11.73 -3.54 -6.79
CA ARG A 5 10.69 -3.69 -7.83
C ARG A 5 10.07 -5.08 -7.84
N LYS A 6 10.88 -6.12 -7.69
CA LYS A 6 10.42 -7.52 -7.72
C LYS A 6 9.47 -7.81 -6.56
N GLU A 7 9.74 -7.26 -5.38
CA GLU A 7 8.87 -7.37 -4.21
C GLU A 7 7.56 -6.62 -4.41
N VAL A 8 7.62 -5.40 -4.96
CA VAL A 8 6.42 -4.60 -5.28
C VAL A 8 5.47 -5.39 -6.21
N THR A 9 5.99 -5.89 -7.34
CA THR A 9 5.18 -6.69 -8.29
C THR A 9 4.73 -8.04 -7.73
N SER A 10 5.41 -8.55 -6.70
CA SER A 10 5.01 -9.79 -6.02
C SER A 10 3.79 -9.58 -5.11
N VAL A 11 3.63 -8.37 -4.57
CA VAL A 11 2.49 -8.00 -3.70
C VAL A 11 1.32 -7.46 -4.52
N LEU A 12 1.58 -6.49 -5.39
CA LEU A 12 0.54 -5.79 -6.17
C LEU A 12 0.19 -6.48 -7.49
N GLY A 13 1.05 -7.37 -7.98
CA GLY A 13 0.94 -7.91 -9.33
C GLY A 13 1.51 -6.96 -10.39
N PRO A 14 1.09 -7.09 -11.66
CA PRO A 14 1.56 -6.24 -12.75
C PRO A 14 1.01 -4.81 -12.58
N VAL A 15 1.87 -3.90 -12.12
CA VAL A 15 1.61 -2.45 -12.00
C VAL A 15 2.62 -1.66 -12.81
N ASP A 16 2.29 -0.42 -13.14
CA ASP A 16 3.14 0.48 -13.91
C ASP A 16 4.46 0.83 -13.20
N GLU A 17 5.50 1.09 -13.99
CA GLU A 17 6.82 1.46 -13.45
C GLU A 17 6.78 2.76 -12.64
N ALA A 18 5.88 3.69 -12.98
CA ALA A 18 5.65 4.92 -12.22
C ALA A 18 5.19 4.60 -10.79
N THR A 19 4.16 3.76 -10.63
CA THR A 19 3.66 3.32 -9.33
C THR A 19 4.73 2.59 -8.52
N ILE A 20 5.51 1.73 -9.18
CA ILE A 20 6.64 1.03 -8.53
C ILE A 20 7.67 2.04 -8.00
N ALA A 21 8.02 3.05 -8.80
CA ALA A 21 8.98 4.07 -8.42
C ALA A 21 8.49 4.90 -7.22
N GLU A 22 7.20 5.28 -7.19
CA GLU A 22 6.62 6.00 -6.06
C GLU A 22 6.64 5.17 -4.77
N ILE A 23 6.22 3.90 -4.83
CA ILE A 23 6.24 2.98 -3.69
C ILE A 23 7.67 2.82 -3.15
N ILE A 24 8.66 2.63 -4.02
CA ILE A 24 10.06 2.50 -3.58
C ILE A 24 10.57 3.82 -2.99
N SER A 25 10.14 4.97 -3.55
CA SER A 25 10.51 6.31 -3.09
C SER A 25 9.99 6.62 -1.68
N THR A 26 8.89 5.99 -1.24
CA THR A 26 8.42 6.09 0.17
C THR A 26 9.44 5.57 1.17
N GLY A 27 10.41 4.76 0.73
CA GLY A 27 11.41 4.10 1.56
C GLY A 27 10.82 3.01 2.46
N ALA A 28 9.61 2.55 2.16
CA ALA A 28 8.96 1.48 2.90
C ALA A 28 9.53 0.09 2.58
N THR A 29 9.18 -0.85 3.44
CA THR A 29 9.54 -2.26 3.36
C THR A 29 8.40 -3.07 2.73
N VAL A 30 8.73 -4.27 2.24
CA VAL A 30 7.73 -5.18 1.64
C VAL A 30 6.65 -5.59 2.66
N GLU A 31 6.98 -5.62 3.95
CA GLU A 31 6.01 -5.92 5.02
C GLU A 31 4.99 -4.79 5.16
N GLU A 32 5.44 -3.53 5.14
CA GLU A 32 4.56 -2.35 5.14
C GLU A 32 3.68 -2.31 3.89
N LEU A 33 4.20 -2.67 2.71
CA LEU A 33 3.40 -2.74 1.48
C LEU A 33 2.33 -3.83 1.55
N ARG A 34 2.64 -5.00 2.10
CA ARG A 34 1.65 -6.08 2.29
C ARG A 34 0.56 -5.68 3.27
N GLU A 35 0.94 -4.99 4.34
CA GLU A 35 -0.01 -4.46 5.30
C GLU A 35 -0.92 -3.44 4.62
N ALA A 36 -0.36 -2.45 3.91
CA ALA A 36 -1.12 -1.45 3.18
C ALA A 36 -2.06 -2.08 2.14
N TRP A 37 -1.59 -3.08 1.39
CA TRP A 37 -2.41 -3.79 0.41
C TRP A 37 -3.54 -4.58 1.06
N ALA A 38 -3.28 -5.25 2.20
CA ALA A 38 -4.32 -5.93 2.97
C ALA A 38 -5.31 -4.96 3.61
N TRP A 39 -4.91 -3.72 3.90
CA TRP A 39 -5.81 -2.66 4.34
C TRP A 39 -6.67 -2.12 3.20
N ALA A 40 -6.08 -1.83 2.04
CA ALA A 40 -6.78 -1.25 0.90
C ALA A 40 -7.69 -2.26 0.18
N PHE A 41 -7.30 -3.54 0.12
CA PHE A 41 -7.98 -4.58 -0.68
C PHE A 41 -8.37 -5.84 0.10
N GLY A 42 -8.06 -5.93 1.39
CA GLY A 42 -8.44 -7.08 2.22
C GLY A 42 -9.93 -7.05 2.59
N ASP A 43 -10.50 -8.25 2.80
CA ASP A 43 -11.89 -8.46 3.19
C ASP A 43 -12.36 -7.56 4.35
N GLU A 44 -13.61 -7.09 4.26
CA GLU A 44 -14.33 -6.12 5.11
C GLU A 44 -14.18 -6.31 6.64
N ALA A 45 -13.69 -7.47 7.10
CA ALA A 45 -13.42 -7.76 8.50
C ALA A 45 -12.27 -6.92 9.10
N LEU A 46 -11.28 -6.48 8.31
CA LEU A 46 -10.15 -5.68 8.83
C LEU A 46 -10.50 -4.20 9.01
N MET A 47 -11.28 -3.64 8.08
CA MET A 47 -11.82 -2.26 8.17
C MET A 47 -12.86 -2.14 9.29
N SER A 48 -13.67 -3.17 9.53
CA SER A 48 -14.75 -3.18 10.55
C SER A 48 -14.24 -3.26 12.00
N ALA A 49 -12.97 -3.62 12.23
CA ALA A 49 -12.42 -3.77 13.58
C ALA A 49 -12.11 -2.45 14.30
N GLY A 50 -12.31 -1.28 13.66
CA GLY A 50 -12.01 0.03 14.26
C GLY A 50 -10.53 0.20 14.61
N ARG A 51 -9.64 -0.49 13.89
CA ARG A 51 -8.19 -0.39 14.13
C ARG A 51 -7.72 1.01 13.76
N PRO A 52 -6.92 1.69 14.61
CA PRO A 52 -6.31 2.95 14.24
C PRO A 52 -5.46 2.74 12.99
N LEU A 53 -5.45 3.74 12.11
CA LEU A 53 -4.61 3.76 10.91
C LEU A 53 -3.20 3.27 11.28
N PRO A 54 -2.64 2.32 10.51
CA PRO A 54 -1.28 1.86 10.74
C PRO A 54 -0.30 3.03 10.61
N GLY A 55 0.94 2.84 11.09
CA GLY A 55 1.93 3.92 11.19
C GLY A 55 2.06 4.77 9.92
N THR A 56 2.57 6.01 10.04
CA THR A 56 2.54 7.05 8.98
C THR A 56 2.87 6.53 7.59
N ARG A 57 3.86 5.64 7.49
CA ARG A 57 4.36 5.07 6.24
C ARG A 57 3.41 4.06 5.59
N VAL A 58 2.73 3.22 6.37
CA VAL A 58 1.69 2.31 5.86
C VAL A 58 0.48 3.14 5.43
N GLY A 59 0.12 4.19 6.18
CA GLY A 59 -0.92 5.14 5.78
C GLY A 59 -0.64 5.83 4.43
N GLU A 60 0.59 6.28 4.19
CA GLU A 60 1.01 6.82 2.90
C GLU A 60 0.88 5.81 1.77
N LEU A 61 1.23 4.54 2.01
CA LEU A 61 1.06 3.47 1.03
C LEU A 61 -0.42 3.17 0.75
N ILE A 62 -1.27 3.14 1.77
CA ILE A 62 -2.72 2.94 1.60
C ILE A 62 -3.29 4.06 0.72
N ALA A 63 -2.92 5.32 0.98
CA ALA A 63 -3.35 6.46 0.17
C ALA A 63 -2.85 6.40 -1.29
N LEU A 64 -1.67 5.82 -1.54
CA LEU A 64 -1.17 5.57 -2.90
C LEU A 64 -1.90 4.42 -3.62
N LEU A 65 -2.46 3.47 -2.86
CA LEU A 65 -3.12 2.28 -3.38
C LEU A 65 -4.63 2.47 -3.57
N GLU A 66 -5.27 3.25 -2.70
CA GLU A 66 -6.65 3.66 -2.87
C GLU A 66 -6.71 4.75 -3.94
N PRO A 67 -7.49 4.58 -5.01
CA PRO A 67 -7.77 5.69 -5.90
C PRO A 67 -8.53 6.74 -5.08
N GLU A 68 -7.99 7.97 -5.01
CA GLU A 68 -8.64 9.11 -4.37
C GLU A 68 -10.14 9.07 -4.69
N PRO A 69 -11.05 9.08 -3.69
CA PRO A 69 -12.45 9.23 -4.00
C PRO A 69 -12.57 10.60 -4.68
N THR A 70 -12.77 10.59 -5.99
CA THR A 70 -13.10 11.79 -6.75
C THR A 70 -14.26 12.46 -6.02
N GLU A 71 -13.98 13.55 -5.31
CA GLU A 71 -15.01 14.33 -4.61
C GLU A 71 -15.93 14.90 -5.70
N GLU A 72 -17.20 14.43 -5.76
CA GLU A 72 -18.26 15.01 -6.62
C GLU A 72 -18.86 16.28 -6.00
#